data_AF-A0A951CMI6-F1
#
_entry.id   AF-A0A951CMI6-F1
#
_cell.length_a   1.000
_cell.length_b   1.000
_cell.length_c   1.000
_cell.angle_alpha   90.00
_cell.angle_beta   90.00
_cell.angle_gamma   90.00
#
_symmetry.space_group_name_H-M   'P 1'
#
loop_
_entity.id
_entity.type
_entity.pdbx_description
1 polymer ?
#
loop_
_entity_poly.entity_id
_entity_poly.type
_entity_poly.pdbx_seq_one_letter_code
_entity_poly.pdbx_strand_id
1 'polypeptide(L)'
;MTTDIRVLDSEQDLVAAANVFRAAMVGFPPLSNLAPGQITKLLEPGRTVGAFVEGRLVGTADAATSGLTLPGGAVVRHAAVSHIGVLPSFARKGIATALIRHQLHDFAARREVAATLRASQATIYERYGYGVASSSQTVEVQTARAALRPDVGAGGRVRLIDAVEAWDVLPRIYAANRPSRPGTVDRPGVWWQSLQLRTESSSAPSYFAVHGQPGSESGFARYRPIDTEAWFVSEHRTIVVEDFFAPTREAYLGLLRFLLALDLIDRVVFWSLPLDDPL
;
A
#
# COMPACT_ATOMS: atom_id res chain seq x y z
N MET A 1 -35.45 3.77 4.67
CA MET A 1 -34.63 2.65 4.14
C MET A 1 -33.72 2.20 5.27
N THR A 2 -34.02 1.05 5.89
CA THR A 2 -33.18 0.52 6.98
C THR A 2 -31.91 -0.05 6.38
N THR A 3 -30.75 0.43 6.82
CA THR A 3 -29.45 -0.13 6.45
C THR A 3 -28.99 -1.03 7.58
N ASP A 4 -28.67 -2.28 7.26
CA ASP A 4 -28.14 -3.25 8.21
C ASP A 4 -26.63 -3.41 7.98
N ILE A 5 -25.83 -3.33 9.04
CA ILE A 5 -24.36 -3.45 8.97
C ILE A 5 -23.95 -4.77 9.60
N ARG A 6 -23.21 -5.59 8.86
CA ARG A 6 -22.79 -6.92 9.30
C ARG A 6 -21.30 -7.11 9.08
N VAL A 7 -20.66 -7.84 9.99
CA VAL A 7 -19.32 -8.40 9.77
C VAL A 7 -19.45 -9.53 8.74
N LEU A 8 -18.52 -9.59 7.80
CA LEU A 8 -18.49 -10.59 6.73
C LEU A 8 -17.30 -11.52 6.95
N ASP A 9 -17.58 -12.81 7.09
CA ASP A 9 -16.54 -13.83 7.34
C ASP A 9 -16.58 -15.00 6.34
N SER A 10 -17.70 -15.18 5.62
CA SER A 10 -17.78 -16.22 4.60
C SER A 10 -17.00 -15.83 3.35
N GLU A 11 -16.34 -16.79 2.70
CA GLU A 11 -15.60 -16.53 1.47
C GLU A 11 -16.48 -15.88 0.38
N GLN A 12 -17.73 -16.34 0.26
CA GLN A 12 -18.70 -15.76 -0.67
C GLN A 12 -18.98 -14.27 -0.37
N ASP A 13 -19.18 -13.93 0.90
CA ASP A 13 -19.45 -12.55 1.30
C ASP A 13 -18.21 -11.65 1.13
N LEU A 14 -17.02 -12.16 1.43
CA LEU A 14 -15.77 -11.43 1.26
C LEU A 14 -15.48 -11.14 -0.22
N VAL A 15 -15.73 -12.10 -1.11
CA VAL A 15 -15.63 -11.89 -2.57
C VAL A 15 -16.68 -10.88 -3.03
N ALA A 16 -17.92 -10.98 -2.54
CA ALA A 16 -18.98 -10.02 -2.86
C ALA A 16 -18.62 -8.61 -2.40
N ALA A 17 -18.09 -8.44 -1.19
CA ALA A 17 -17.61 -7.18 -0.65
C ALA A 17 -16.48 -6.59 -1.50
N ALA A 18 -15.47 -7.40 -1.83
CA ALA A 18 -14.36 -6.98 -2.69
C ALA A 18 -14.84 -6.51 -4.07
N ASN A 19 -15.90 -7.12 -4.61
CA ASN A 19 -16.52 -6.72 -5.88
C ASN A 19 -17.41 -5.48 -5.76
N VAL A 20 -18.12 -5.29 -4.64
CA VAL A 20 -18.83 -4.04 -4.35
C VAL A 20 -17.87 -2.86 -4.28
N PHE A 21 -16.71 -3.03 -3.62
CA PHE A 21 -15.67 -2.01 -3.59
C PHE A 21 -15.17 -1.67 -5.00
N ARG A 22 -14.81 -2.68 -5.81
CA ARG A 22 -14.33 -2.49 -7.19
C ARG A 22 -15.35 -1.78 -8.07
N ALA A 23 -16.62 -2.19 -7.99
CA ALA A 23 -17.71 -1.52 -8.70
C ALA A 23 -17.90 -0.07 -8.26
N ALA A 24 -17.73 0.24 -6.97
CA ALA A 24 -17.79 1.61 -6.47
C ALA A 24 -16.62 2.48 -6.96
N MET A 25 -15.45 1.90 -7.26
CA MET A 25 -14.29 2.62 -7.78
C MET A 25 -14.36 2.87 -9.29
N VAL A 26 -15.29 2.22 -10.01
CA VAL A 26 -15.54 2.31 -11.47
C VAL A 26 -14.38 1.82 -12.36
N GLY A 27 -13.14 2.20 -12.05
CA GLY A 27 -11.95 1.87 -12.84
C GLY A 27 -11.30 0.53 -12.54
N PHE A 28 -11.87 -0.29 -11.65
CA PHE A 28 -11.31 -1.60 -11.32
C PHE A 28 -12.13 -2.74 -11.91
N PRO A 29 -11.49 -3.72 -12.59
CA PRO A 29 -12.18 -4.90 -13.03
C PRO A 29 -12.68 -5.69 -11.81
N PRO A 30 -13.79 -6.45 -11.94
CA PRO A 30 -14.22 -7.37 -10.91
C PRO A 30 -13.10 -8.33 -10.50
N LEU A 31 -13.07 -8.69 -9.23
CA LEU A 31 -12.24 -9.77 -8.74
C LEU A 31 -12.83 -11.09 -9.24
N SER A 32 -12.13 -11.71 -10.18
CA SER A 32 -12.48 -13.01 -10.75
C SER A 32 -11.31 -13.99 -10.56
N ASN A 33 -11.60 -15.28 -10.71
CA ASN A 33 -10.59 -16.36 -10.74
C ASN A 33 -9.72 -16.50 -9.49
N LEU A 34 -10.21 -16.10 -8.31
CA LEU A 34 -9.55 -16.47 -7.06
C LEU A 34 -9.66 -17.97 -6.83
N ALA A 35 -8.55 -18.60 -6.42
CA ALA A 35 -8.61 -19.97 -5.93
C ALA A 35 -9.42 -20.04 -4.63
N PRO A 36 -10.10 -21.17 -4.34
CA PRO A 36 -10.80 -21.34 -3.08
C PRO A 36 -9.90 -21.07 -1.86
N GLY A 37 -10.42 -20.33 -0.89
CA GLY A 37 -9.70 -19.90 0.31
C GLY A 37 -8.67 -18.80 0.09
N GLN A 38 -8.56 -18.21 -1.12
CA GLN A 38 -7.56 -17.18 -1.35
C GLN A 38 -7.98 -15.83 -0.78
N ILE A 39 -9.27 -15.47 -0.83
CA ILE A 39 -9.76 -14.18 -0.31
C ILE A 39 -9.50 -14.03 1.20
N THR A 40 -9.57 -15.12 1.96
CA THR A 40 -9.35 -15.12 3.42
C THR A 40 -7.88 -14.91 3.81
N LYS A 41 -6.95 -15.03 2.86
CA LYS A 41 -5.53 -14.68 3.04
C LYS A 41 -5.26 -13.18 2.83
N LEU A 42 -6.18 -12.48 2.17
CA LEU A 42 -6.04 -11.06 1.79
C LEU A 42 -6.68 -10.11 2.80
N LEU A 43 -7.56 -10.63 3.66
CA LEU A 43 -8.39 -9.87 4.57
C LEU A 43 -8.22 -10.44 5.98
N GLU A 44 -8.20 -9.56 6.98
CA GLU A 44 -8.17 -10.00 8.38
C GLU A 44 -9.57 -10.48 8.79
N PRO A 45 -9.71 -11.70 9.35
CA PRO A 45 -10.99 -12.21 9.80
C PRO A 45 -11.69 -11.26 10.78
N GLY A 46 -13.00 -11.07 10.62
CA GLY A 46 -13.80 -10.20 11.47
C GLY A 46 -13.57 -8.70 11.30
N ARG A 47 -12.89 -8.25 10.23
CA ARG A 47 -12.61 -6.82 9.98
C ARG A 47 -13.28 -6.22 8.75
N THR A 48 -13.76 -7.07 7.86
CA THR A 48 -14.56 -6.64 6.70
C THR A 48 -16.03 -6.52 7.11
N VAL A 49 -16.64 -5.37 6.81
CA VAL A 49 -18.04 -5.08 7.12
C VAL A 49 -18.83 -4.71 5.86
N GLY A 50 -20.04 -5.24 5.76
CA GLY A 50 -20.96 -5.01 4.65
C GLY A 50 -22.20 -4.23 5.09
N ALA A 51 -22.66 -3.35 4.20
CA ALA A 51 -23.94 -2.65 4.35
C ALA A 51 -25.00 -3.28 3.45
N PHE A 52 -26.10 -3.70 4.05
CA PHE A 52 -27.21 -4.35 3.39
C PHE A 52 -28.46 -3.45 3.36
N VAL A 53 -29.09 -3.42 2.20
CA VAL A 53 -30.37 -2.76 1.97
C VAL A 53 -31.28 -3.74 1.26
N GLU A 54 -32.42 -4.07 1.88
CA GLU A 54 -33.37 -5.07 1.36
C GLU A 54 -32.69 -6.42 1.03
N GLY A 55 -31.74 -6.83 1.88
CA GLY A 55 -30.96 -8.08 1.72
C GLY A 55 -29.84 -8.00 0.68
N ARG A 56 -29.70 -6.92 -0.08
CA ARG A 56 -28.60 -6.72 -1.03
C ARG A 56 -27.40 -6.05 -0.38
N LEU A 57 -26.20 -6.59 -0.59
CA LEU A 57 -24.95 -5.92 -0.24
C LEU A 57 -24.72 -4.73 -1.17
N VAL A 58 -24.65 -3.52 -0.61
CA VAL A 58 -24.60 -2.25 -1.37
C VAL A 58 -23.42 -1.36 -0.99
N GLY A 59 -22.72 -1.70 0.09
CA GLY A 59 -21.50 -1.03 0.49
C GLY A 59 -20.62 -1.95 1.32
N THR A 60 -19.34 -1.62 1.41
CA THR A 60 -18.34 -2.35 2.18
C THR A 60 -17.32 -1.40 2.78
N ALA A 61 -16.67 -1.82 3.86
CA ALA A 61 -15.47 -1.22 4.41
C ALA A 61 -14.61 -2.31 5.05
N ASP A 62 -13.30 -2.11 5.09
CA ASP A 62 -12.34 -3.07 5.63
C ASP A 62 -11.26 -2.36 6.45
N ALA A 63 -10.56 -3.11 7.30
CA ALA A 63 -9.41 -2.61 8.03
C ALA A 63 -8.47 -3.75 8.46
N ALA A 64 -7.17 -3.52 8.46
CA ALA A 64 -6.22 -4.44 9.08
C ALA A 64 -5.75 -3.90 10.44
N THR A 65 -5.58 -4.79 11.42
CA THR A 65 -4.90 -4.49 12.68
C THR A 65 -3.43 -4.24 12.37
N SER A 66 -2.90 -3.12 12.86
CA SER A 66 -1.53 -2.67 12.61
C SER A 66 -0.97 -1.88 13.82
N GLY A 67 0.28 -1.45 13.70
CA GLY A 67 0.96 -0.55 14.63
C GLY A 67 1.34 0.75 13.94
N LEU A 68 1.12 1.88 14.61
CA LEU A 68 1.50 3.21 14.12
C LEU A 68 2.60 3.78 15.01
N THR A 69 3.68 4.25 14.39
CA THR A 69 4.75 4.95 15.09
C THR A 69 4.38 6.42 15.32
N LEU A 70 4.43 6.86 16.57
CA LEU A 70 4.18 8.24 16.98
C LEU A 70 5.48 9.05 17.07
N PRO A 71 5.39 10.39 17.12
CA PRO A 71 6.49 11.23 17.58
C PRO A 71 7.05 10.72 18.93
N GLY A 72 8.37 10.56 19.01
CA GLY A 72 9.04 9.92 20.15
C GLY A 72 9.26 8.41 20.02
N GLY A 73 8.82 7.79 18.92
CA GLY A 73 9.15 6.39 18.57
C GLY A 73 8.26 5.33 19.21
N ALA A 74 7.30 5.72 20.06
CA ALA A 74 6.31 4.80 20.61
C ALA A 74 5.43 4.21 19.49
N VAL A 75 5.10 2.92 19.61
CA VAL A 75 4.20 2.23 18.68
C VAL A 75 2.86 2.01 19.37
N VAL A 76 1.78 2.42 18.72
CA VAL A 76 0.42 2.29 19.25
C VAL A 76 -0.45 1.41 18.36
N ARG A 77 -1.47 0.77 18.95
CA ARG A 77 -2.44 -0.06 18.23
C ARG A 77 -3.24 0.81 17.26
N HIS A 78 -3.32 0.37 16.01
CA HIS A 78 -3.79 1.18 14.89
C HIS A 78 -4.64 0.34 13.94
N ALA A 79 -5.72 0.95 13.42
CA ALA A 79 -6.54 0.38 12.35
C ALA A 79 -6.12 0.96 10.99
N ALA A 80 -5.56 0.12 10.12
CA ALA A 80 -5.25 0.47 8.74
C ALA A 80 -6.50 0.28 7.86
N VAL A 81 -7.29 1.35 7.71
CA VAL A 81 -8.58 1.34 7.03
C VAL A 81 -8.40 1.29 5.51
N SER A 82 -9.19 0.45 4.85
CA SER A 82 -9.16 0.24 3.39
C SER A 82 -10.54 -0.12 2.84
N HIS A 83 -10.63 -0.24 1.52
CA HIS A 83 -11.75 -0.81 0.78
C HIS A 83 -13.13 -0.23 1.12
N ILE A 84 -13.21 1.06 1.45
CA ILE A 84 -14.49 1.74 1.65
C ILE A 84 -15.11 2.02 0.27
N GLY A 85 -16.28 1.44 0.02
CA GLY A 85 -17.01 1.60 -1.23
C GLY A 85 -18.51 1.48 -1.05
N VAL A 86 -19.28 2.30 -1.76
CA VAL A 86 -20.75 2.22 -1.83
C VAL A 86 -21.13 2.25 -3.30
N LEU A 87 -22.02 1.35 -3.71
CA LEU A 87 -22.51 1.32 -5.09
C LEU A 87 -23.13 2.68 -5.48
N PRO A 88 -22.89 3.19 -6.71
CA PRO A 88 -23.37 4.52 -7.12
C PRO A 88 -24.88 4.72 -6.95
N SER A 89 -25.70 3.68 -7.20
CA SER A 89 -27.16 3.71 -7.02
C SER A 89 -27.63 3.84 -5.56
N PHE A 90 -26.70 3.73 -4.60
CA PHE A 90 -26.93 3.92 -3.17
C PHE A 90 -26.08 5.04 -2.56
N ALA A 91 -25.33 5.78 -3.39
CA ALA A 91 -24.58 6.93 -2.94
C ALA A 91 -25.51 7.99 -2.31
N ARG A 92 -24.96 8.80 -1.39
CA ARG A 92 -25.68 9.88 -0.68
C ARG A 92 -26.89 9.43 0.16
N LYS A 93 -27.06 8.13 0.44
CA LYS A 93 -28.13 7.59 1.31
C LYS A 93 -27.68 7.28 2.76
N GLY A 94 -26.55 7.86 3.19
CA GLY A 94 -26.02 7.66 4.56
C GLY A 94 -25.26 6.34 4.80
N ILE A 95 -25.15 5.45 3.82
CA ILE A 95 -24.51 4.12 3.97
C ILE A 95 -23.03 4.21 4.37
N ALA A 96 -22.25 5.08 3.72
CA ALA A 96 -20.85 5.28 4.09
C ALA A 96 -20.69 5.76 5.54
N THR A 97 -21.61 6.63 6.00
CA THR A 97 -21.64 7.09 7.40
C THR A 97 -21.94 5.95 8.36
N ALA A 98 -22.87 5.05 8.01
CA ALA A 98 -23.18 3.88 8.84
C ALA A 98 -21.99 2.92 8.94
N LEU A 99 -21.33 2.61 7.80
CA LEU A 99 -20.14 1.77 7.75
C LEU A 99 -18.99 2.34 8.60
N ILE A 100 -18.64 3.61 8.40
CA ILE A 100 -17.52 4.24 9.12
C ILE A 100 -17.83 4.37 10.61
N ARG A 101 -19.07 4.71 10.99
CA ARG A 101 -19.46 4.75 12.41
C ARG A 101 -19.33 3.37 13.07
N HIS A 102 -19.77 2.32 12.39
CA HIS A 102 -19.59 0.94 12.88
C HIS A 102 -18.12 0.61 13.08
N GLN A 103 -17.26 0.88 12.08
CA GLN A 103 -15.82 0.68 12.18
C GLN A 103 -15.19 1.43 13.35
N LEU A 104 -15.50 2.72 13.53
CA LEU A 104 -14.94 3.52 14.63
C LEU A 104 -15.34 2.97 16.02
N HIS A 105 -16.56 2.45 16.17
CA HIS A 105 -16.96 1.76 17.40
C HIS A 105 -16.22 0.44 17.62
N ASP A 106 -16.03 -0.36 16.57
CA ASP A 106 -15.23 -1.60 16.61
C ASP A 106 -13.78 -1.30 17.00
N PHE A 107 -13.15 -0.30 16.39
CA PHE A 107 -11.77 0.09 16.67
C PHE A 107 -11.59 0.53 18.14
N ALA A 108 -12.54 1.33 18.64
CA ALA A 108 -12.56 1.73 20.05
C ALA A 108 -12.70 0.52 20.99
N ALA A 109 -13.61 -0.42 20.68
CA ALA A 109 -13.80 -1.64 21.46
C ALA A 109 -12.54 -2.53 21.46
N ARG A 110 -11.78 -2.54 20.35
CA ARG A 110 -10.49 -3.25 20.22
C ARG A 110 -9.32 -2.50 20.85
N ARG A 111 -9.52 -1.28 21.37
CA ARG A 111 -8.50 -0.39 21.91
C ARG A 111 -7.44 0.01 20.88
N GLU A 112 -7.84 0.15 19.62
CA GLU A 112 -7.05 0.80 18.58
C GLU A 112 -7.20 2.31 18.76
N VAL A 113 -6.09 2.99 19.06
CA VAL A 113 -6.12 4.40 19.48
C VAL A 113 -6.11 5.37 18.30
N ALA A 114 -5.82 4.87 17.09
CA ALA A 114 -5.81 5.62 15.86
C ALA A 114 -6.31 4.75 14.70
N ALA A 115 -7.00 5.37 13.75
CA ALA A 115 -7.30 4.79 12.45
C ALA A 115 -6.69 5.68 11.36
N THR A 116 -6.06 5.09 10.36
CA THR A 116 -5.54 5.85 9.20
C THR A 116 -6.03 5.24 7.90
N LEU A 117 -6.15 6.09 6.89
CA LEU A 117 -6.50 5.72 5.53
C LEU A 117 -5.72 6.61 4.56
N ARG A 118 -5.57 6.15 3.33
CA ARG A 118 -5.19 7.01 2.21
C ARG A 118 -6.46 7.46 1.51
N ALA A 119 -6.77 8.75 1.62
CA ALA A 119 -7.99 9.31 1.04
C ALA A 119 -7.85 9.42 -0.48
N SER A 120 -8.83 8.89 -1.22
CA SER A 120 -8.99 9.17 -2.65
C SER A 120 -9.44 10.62 -2.90
N GLN A 121 -10.15 11.21 -1.95
CA GLN A 121 -10.50 12.63 -1.92
C GLN A 121 -10.49 13.12 -0.46
N ALA A 122 -9.69 14.15 -0.17
CA ALA A 122 -9.42 14.62 1.20
C ALA A 122 -10.70 15.01 1.97
N THR A 123 -11.65 15.68 1.31
CA THR A 123 -12.85 16.25 1.95
C THR A 123 -13.92 15.22 2.34
N ILE A 124 -13.77 13.95 1.93
CA ILE A 124 -14.77 12.91 2.23
C ILE A 124 -14.74 12.53 3.73
N TYR A 125 -13.55 12.52 4.34
CA TYR A 125 -13.34 11.85 5.62
C TYR A 125 -13.32 12.78 6.84
N GLU A 126 -13.14 14.09 6.62
CA GLU A 126 -13.13 15.10 7.70
C GLU A 126 -14.41 15.09 8.54
N ARG A 127 -15.57 14.89 7.90
CA ARG A 127 -16.86 14.79 8.59
C ARG A 127 -16.98 13.59 9.54
N TYR A 128 -16.05 12.65 9.49
CA TYR A 128 -15.97 11.48 10.39
C TYR A 128 -14.88 11.61 11.44
N GLY A 129 -14.18 12.74 11.50
CA GLY A 129 -13.07 12.98 12.44
C GLY A 129 -11.69 12.60 11.92
N TYR A 130 -11.56 12.19 10.65
CA TYR A 130 -10.23 12.01 10.04
C TYR A 130 -9.65 13.37 9.68
N GLY A 131 -8.37 13.59 9.99
CA GLY A 131 -7.62 14.76 9.55
C GLY A 131 -6.44 14.36 8.66
N VAL A 132 -5.98 15.28 7.81
CA VAL A 132 -4.70 15.11 7.10
C VAL A 132 -3.57 15.15 8.12
N ALA A 133 -2.93 14.01 8.36
CA ALA A 133 -1.84 13.87 9.33
C ALA A 133 -0.46 13.72 8.69
N SER A 134 -0.40 13.45 7.39
CA SER A 134 0.85 13.36 6.62
C SER A 134 0.61 13.75 5.16
N SER A 135 1.70 14.05 4.45
CA SER A 135 1.70 14.33 3.02
C SER A 135 2.89 13.62 2.38
N SER A 136 2.74 13.29 1.09
CA SER A 136 3.79 12.73 0.27
C SER A 136 3.88 13.49 -1.05
N GLN A 137 5.01 13.38 -1.72
CA GLN A 137 5.25 13.96 -3.03
C GLN A 137 5.63 12.88 -4.03
N THR A 138 5.27 13.13 -5.30
CA THR A 138 5.84 12.41 -6.43
C THR A 138 7.11 13.12 -6.86
N VAL A 139 8.24 12.41 -6.86
CA VAL A 139 9.51 12.92 -7.33
C VAL A 139 9.87 12.21 -8.62
N GLU A 140 10.25 12.97 -9.64
CA GLU A 140 10.75 12.45 -10.89
C GLU A 140 12.18 12.92 -11.12
N VAL A 141 13.07 11.95 -11.31
CA VAL A 141 14.49 12.20 -11.57
C VAL A 141 14.80 11.83 -13.01
N GLN A 142 15.39 12.78 -13.74
CA GLN A 142 15.99 12.51 -15.04
C GLN A 142 17.41 12.00 -14.85
N THR A 143 17.64 10.73 -15.17
CA THR A 143 18.88 10.00 -14.85
C THR A 143 20.12 10.64 -15.48
N ALA A 144 20.01 11.09 -16.73
CA ALA A 144 21.09 11.76 -17.47
C ALA A 144 21.58 13.07 -16.81
N ARG A 145 20.75 13.69 -15.97
CA ARG A 145 21.09 14.93 -15.23
C ARG A 145 21.28 14.69 -13.73
N ALA A 146 21.12 13.46 -13.26
CA ALA A 146 21.20 13.12 -11.86
C ALA A 146 22.66 12.97 -11.44
N ALA A 147 23.11 13.85 -10.55
CA ALA A 147 24.42 13.75 -9.92
C ALA A 147 24.25 13.86 -8.40
N LEU A 148 24.83 12.91 -7.67
CA LEU A 148 24.90 12.97 -6.22
C LEU A 148 26.07 13.86 -5.80
N ARG A 149 25.93 14.57 -4.67
CA ARG A 149 27.00 15.43 -4.14
C ARG A 149 28.25 14.58 -3.84
N PRO A 150 29.48 15.10 -4.07
CA PRO A 150 30.71 14.31 -3.93
C PRO A 150 30.94 13.71 -2.53
N ASP A 151 30.39 14.35 -1.49
CA ASP A 151 30.56 14.01 -0.07
C ASP A 151 29.50 13.04 0.47
N VAL A 152 28.50 12.66 -0.33
CA VAL A 152 27.55 11.62 0.09
C VAL A 152 28.19 10.23 -0.03
N GLY A 153 27.98 9.40 0.99
CA GLY A 153 28.52 8.04 1.03
C GLY A 153 28.13 7.18 -0.19
N ALA A 154 28.81 6.05 -0.35
CA ALA A 154 28.48 5.07 -1.37
C ALA A 154 27.16 4.34 -1.06
N GLY A 155 26.74 4.32 0.20
CA GLY A 155 25.75 3.37 0.69
C GLY A 155 26.39 1.98 0.78
N GLY A 156 25.61 0.94 0.52
CA GLY A 156 26.12 -0.43 0.43
C GLY A 156 25.75 -1.15 -0.85
N ARG A 157 26.07 -2.45 -0.86
CA ARG A 157 25.79 -3.34 -1.99
C ARG A 157 24.29 -3.52 -2.17
N VAL A 158 23.84 -3.44 -3.42
CA VAL A 158 22.48 -3.78 -3.86
C VAL A 158 22.54 -4.95 -4.82
N ARG A 159 21.57 -5.88 -4.70
CA ARG A 159 21.40 -7.01 -5.62
C ARG A 159 19.94 -7.14 -6.02
N LEU A 160 19.70 -7.63 -7.24
CA LEU A 160 18.38 -8.09 -7.63
C LEU A 160 18.07 -9.45 -7.02
N ILE A 161 16.79 -9.67 -6.73
CA ILE A 161 16.25 -10.98 -6.36
C ILE A 161 15.09 -11.34 -7.27
N ASP A 162 14.82 -12.63 -7.40
CA ASP A 162 13.67 -13.10 -8.17
C ASP A 162 12.35 -12.81 -7.44
N ALA A 163 11.26 -12.80 -8.21
CA ALA A 163 9.94 -12.47 -7.70
C ALA A 163 9.41 -13.52 -6.69
N VAL A 164 9.86 -14.78 -6.77
CA VAL A 164 9.44 -15.84 -5.85
C VAL A 164 10.12 -15.64 -4.49
N GLU A 165 11.43 -15.40 -4.47
CA GLU A 165 12.22 -15.09 -3.26
C GLU A 165 11.74 -13.79 -2.58
N ALA A 166 11.31 -12.80 -3.36
CA ALA A 166 10.94 -11.48 -2.85
C ALA A 166 9.85 -11.52 -1.78
N TRP A 167 8.84 -12.38 -1.92
CA TRP A 167 7.70 -12.41 -0.99
C TRP A 167 8.02 -13.01 0.37
N ASP A 168 9.16 -13.71 0.50
CA ASP A 168 9.71 -14.15 1.79
C ASP A 168 10.76 -13.18 2.34
N VAL A 169 11.53 -12.52 1.45
CA VAL A 169 12.62 -11.62 1.85
C VAL A 169 12.10 -10.25 2.31
N LEU A 170 11.20 -9.61 1.54
CA LEU A 170 10.78 -8.24 1.84
C LEU A 170 10.06 -8.09 3.19
N PRO A 171 9.12 -8.98 3.58
CA PRO A 171 8.50 -8.90 4.90
C PRO A 171 9.52 -9.05 6.04
N ARG A 172 10.52 -9.92 5.87
CA ARG A 172 11.60 -10.11 6.86
C ARG A 172 12.46 -8.85 6.99
N ILE A 173 12.86 -8.24 5.87
CA ILE A 173 13.60 -6.98 5.89
C ILE A 173 12.81 -5.89 6.61
N TYR A 174 11.53 -5.74 6.27
CA TYR A 174 10.67 -4.72 6.87
C TYR A 174 10.52 -4.93 8.39
N ALA A 175 10.24 -6.16 8.82
CA ALA A 175 10.08 -6.49 10.23
C ALA A 175 11.36 -6.29 11.04
N ALA A 176 12.52 -6.67 10.49
CA ALA A 176 13.82 -6.54 11.16
C ALA A 176 14.34 -5.10 11.21
N ASN A 177 13.92 -4.24 10.27
CA ASN A 177 14.46 -2.88 10.11
C ASN A 177 13.39 -1.79 10.27
N ARG A 178 12.33 -2.07 11.02
CA ARG A 178 11.22 -1.13 11.25
C ARG A 178 11.74 0.22 11.78
N PRO A 179 11.50 1.36 11.09
CA PRO A 179 12.04 2.65 11.50
C PRO A 179 11.26 3.25 12.68
N SER A 180 11.94 4.09 13.47
CA SER A 180 11.34 4.93 14.52
C SER A 180 10.66 6.20 13.98
N ARG A 181 10.60 6.33 12.65
CA ARG A 181 10.05 7.49 11.96
C ARG A 181 8.54 7.61 12.24
N PRO A 182 8.04 8.76 12.72
CA PRO A 182 6.61 8.99 12.91
C PRO A 182 5.81 8.78 11.62
N GLY A 183 4.63 8.20 11.73
CA GLY A 183 3.78 7.86 10.58
C GLY A 183 4.11 6.51 9.94
N THR A 184 5.16 5.81 10.38
CA THR A 184 5.42 4.42 9.94
C THR A 184 4.32 3.50 10.44
N VAL A 185 3.65 2.81 9.49
CA VAL A 185 2.56 1.85 9.72
C VAL A 185 3.08 0.42 9.50
N ASP A 186 2.84 -0.47 10.44
CA ASP A 186 3.21 -1.89 10.33
C ASP A 186 2.49 -2.54 9.14
N ARG A 187 3.16 -3.49 8.49
CA ARG A 187 2.64 -4.20 7.32
C ARG A 187 2.23 -5.61 7.72
N PRO A 188 0.96 -5.85 8.09
CA PRO A 188 0.49 -7.17 8.50
C PRO A 188 0.53 -8.17 7.34
N GLY A 189 0.46 -9.47 7.65
CA GLY A 189 0.56 -10.53 6.64
C GLY A 189 -0.44 -10.38 5.48
N VAL A 190 -1.68 -9.99 5.77
CA VAL A 190 -2.72 -9.72 4.77
C VAL A 190 -2.35 -8.62 3.78
N TRP A 191 -1.55 -7.64 4.21
CA TRP A 191 -1.03 -6.57 3.35
C TRP A 191 0.00 -7.10 2.35
N TRP A 192 0.94 -7.93 2.82
CA TRP A 192 1.95 -8.57 1.97
C TRP A 192 1.31 -9.53 0.98
N GLN A 193 0.35 -10.36 1.41
CA GLN A 193 -0.40 -11.25 0.53
C GLN A 193 -1.20 -10.49 -0.54
N SER A 194 -1.83 -9.38 -0.16
CA SER A 194 -2.53 -8.49 -1.10
C SER A 194 -1.59 -7.80 -2.09
N LEU A 195 -0.35 -7.49 -1.68
CA LEU A 195 0.65 -6.91 -2.56
C LEU A 195 1.21 -7.96 -3.54
N GLN A 196 1.50 -9.16 -3.05
CA GLN A 196 1.92 -10.30 -3.84
C GLN A 196 0.91 -10.63 -4.93
N LEU A 197 -0.35 -10.85 -4.56
CA LEU A 197 -1.40 -11.18 -5.51
C LEU A 197 -1.56 -10.11 -6.61
N ARG A 198 -1.52 -8.83 -6.23
CA ARG A 198 -1.61 -7.73 -7.21
C ARG A 198 -0.42 -7.72 -8.18
N THR A 199 0.76 -8.07 -7.70
CA THR A 199 1.96 -8.14 -8.52
C THR A 199 1.88 -9.33 -9.48
N GLU A 200 1.48 -10.50 -9.00
CA GLU A 200 1.35 -11.73 -9.80
C GLU A 200 0.19 -11.67 -10.80
N SER A 201 -0.85 -10.90 -10.51
CA SER A 201 -1.99 -10.70 -11.43
C SER A 201 -1.69 -9.69 -12.54
N SER A 202 -0.59 -8.94 -12.44
CA SER A 202 -0.18 -7.95 -13.44
C SER A 202 0.67 -8.62 -14.52
N SER A 203 0.40 -8.31 -15.79
CA SER A 203 1.27 -8.71 -16.91
C SER A 203 2.52 -7.85 -17.03
N ALA A 204 2.56 -6.68 -16.38
CA ALA A 204 3.72 -5.80 -16.40
C ALA A 204 4.87 -6.40 -15.55
N PRO A 205 6.12 -6.34 -16.04
CA PRO A 205 7.27 -6.85 -15.30
C PRO A 205 7.46 -6.06 -14.00
N SER A 206 7.89 -6.76 -12.94
CA SER A 206 8.21 -6.17 -11.64
C SER A 206 9.58 -6.63 -11.19
N TYR A 207 10.37 -5.70 -10.67
CA TYR A 207 11.75 -5.92 -10.26
C TYR A 207 11.93 -5.60 -8.77
N PHE A 208 12.82 -6.36 -8.13
CA PHE A 208 13.04 -6.34 -6.70
C PHE A 208 14.54 -6.20 -6.44
N ALA A 209 14.93 -5.09 -5.83
CA ALA A 209 16.30 -4.85 -5.41
C ALA A 209 16.38 -4.85 -3.88
N VAL A 210 17.40 -5.47 -3.30
CA VAL A 210 17.64 -5.50 -1.86
C VAL A 210 19.03 -4.98 -1.54
N HIS A 211 19.13 -4.24 -0.44
CA HIS A 211 20.38 -3.72 0.09
C HIS A 211 20.90 -4.61 1.23
N GLY A 212 22.19 -4.95 1.18
CA GLY A 212 22.88 -5.78 2.18
C GLY A 212 23.28 -7.16 1.63
N GLN A 213 23.93 -7.97 2.47
CA GLN A 213 24.31 -9.34 2.11
C GLN A 213 23.13 -10.30 2.35
N PRO A 214 23.05 -11.42 1.61
CA PRO A 214 22.06 -12.47 1.85
C PRO A 214 21.90 -12.82 3.35
N GLY A 215 20.70 -12.63 3.89
CA GLY A 215 20.38 -12.90 5.30
C GLY A 215 20.63 -11.75 6.28
N SER A 216 21.14 -10.60 5.82
CA SER A 216 21.40 -9.39 6.62
C SER A 216 20.93 -8.12 5.89
N GLU A 217 19.94 -8.26 5.03
CA GLU A 217 19.41 -7.16 4.25
C GLU A 217 18.69 -6.12 5.12
N SER A 218 18.87 -4.85 4.77
CA SER A 218 18.41 -3.71 5.57
C SER A 218 17.51 -2.72 4.82
N GLY A 219 17.27 -2.98 3.53
CA GLY A 219 16.34 -2.18 2.72
C GLY A 219 16.01 -2.88 1.41
N PHE A 220 14.97 -2.41 0.74
CA PHE A 220 14.57 -2.90 -0.57
C PHE A 220 13.88 -1.82 -1.41
N ALA A 221 13.86 -2.03 -2.72
CA ALA A 221 13.06 -1.29 -3.67
C ALA A 221 12.26 -2.26 -4.56
N ARG A 222 10.96 -1.98 -4.73
CA ARG A 222 10.11 -2.58 -5.78
C ARG A 222 9.89 -1.52 -6.86
N TYR A 223 10.20 -1.87 -8.10
CA TYR A 223 10.02 -0.97 -9.22
C TYR A 223 9.60 -1.71 -10.48
N ARG A 224 9.00 -0.98 -11.41
CA ARG A 224 8.57 -1.50 -12.71
C ARG A 224 8.63 -0.44 -13.80
N PRO A 225 8.83 -0.82 -15.06
CA PRO A 225 8.68 0.11 -16.17
C PRO A 225 7.19 0.44 -16.39
N ILE A 226 6.94 1.63 -16.95
CA ILE A 226 5.64 2.08 -17.44
C ILE A 226 5.74 2.44 -18.92
N ASP A 227 4.59 2.51 -19.59
CA ASP A 227 4.48 2.97 -20.99
C ASP A 227 5.44 2.26 -21.95
N THR A 228 5.51 0.92 -21.83
CA THR A 228 6.53 0.08 -22.48
C THR A 228 6.23 -0.27 -23.93
N GLU A 229 5.10 0.17 -24.49
CA GLU A 229 4.69 -0.18 -25.86
C GLU A 229 5.74 0.24 -26.91
N ALA A 230 6.39 1.39 -26.71
CA ALA A 230 7.42 1.93 -27.59
C ALA A 230 8.83 1.90 -26.96
N TRP A 231 9.08 1.01 -26.00
CA TRP A 231 10.26 1.06 -25.12
C TRP A 231 11.60 1.18 -25.86
N PHE A 232 11.80 0.39 -26.92
CA PHE A 232 13.07 0.34 -27.66
C PHE A 232 13.38 1.61 -28.46
N VAL A 233 12.38 2.45 -28.74
CA VAL A 233 12.53 3.70 -29.52
C VAL A 233 12.19 4.94 -28.70
N SER A 234 11.84 4.77 -27.42
CA SER A 234 11.45 5.86 -26.53
C SER A 234 12.66 6.58 -25.97
N GLU A 235 12.61 7.91 -25.96
CA GLU A 235 13.56 8.80 -25.25
C GLU A 235 13.10 9.09 -23.80
N HIS A 236 12.02 8.43 -23.35
CA HIS A 236 11.37 8.65 -22.06
C HIS A 236 11.13 7.34 -21.32
N ARG A 237 12.09 6.41 -21.39
CA ARG A 237 12.01 5.11 -20.71
C ARG A 237 11.95 5.34 -19.21
N THR A 238 10.77 5.09 -18.65
CA THR A 238 10.43 5.46 -17.29
C THR A 238 10.23 4.23 -16.44
N ILE A 239 10.87 4.20 -15.28
CA ILE A 239 10.53 3.27 -14.20
C ILE A 239 9.81 4.01 -13.08
N VAL A 240 8.87 3.31 -12.46
CA VAL A 240 8.19 3.74 -11.24
C VAL A 240 8.68 2.88 -10.09
N VAL A 241 9.12 3.52 -9.02
CA VAL A 241 9.44 2.91 -7.73
C VAL A 241 8.16 2.88 -6.89
N GLU A 242 7.58 1.70 -6.75
CA GLU A 242 6.30 1.47 -6.08
C GLU A 242 6.43 1.31 -4.56
N ASP A 243 7.59 0.82 -4.10
CA ASP A 243 7.89 0.65 -2.68
C ASP A 243 9.38 0.86 -2.47
N PHE A 244 9.75 1.92 -1.75
CA PHE A 244 11.14 2.27 -1.45
C PHE A 244 11.33 2.24 0.07
N PHE A 245 11.84 1.12 0.58
CA PHE A 245 12.05 0.92 2.01
C PHE A 245 13.54 0.96 2.32
N ALA A 246 14.00 2.11 2.78
CA ALA A 246 15.42 2.36 3.07
C ALA A 246 15.58 3.10 4.42
N PRO A 247 15.41 2.40 5.55
CA PRO A 247 15.37 3.02 6.88
C PRO A 247 16.74 3.52 7.39
N THR A 248 17.84 3.15 6.73
CA THR A 248 19.20 3.59 7.07
C THR A 248 19.80 4.40 5.93
N ARG A 249 20.73 5.32 6.26
CA ARG A 249 21.46 6.12 5.27
C ARG A 249 22.18 5.24 4.24
N GLU A 250 22.77 4.12 4.70
CA GLU A 250 23.47 3.16 3.85
C GLU A 250 22.53 2.51 2.83
N ALA A 251 21.38 2.01 3.30
CA ALA A 251 20.35 1.43 2.43
C ALA A 251 19.80 2.44 1.45
N TYR A 252 19.56 3.66 1.91
CA TYR A 252 19.01 4.75 1.10
C TYR A 252 19.95 5.09 -0.05
N LEU A 253 21.22 5.38 0.25
CA LEU A 253 22.20 5.74 -0.77
C LEU A 253 22.47 4.58 -1.74
N GLY A 254 22.56 3.34 -1.23
CA GLY A 254 22.78 2.16 -2.07
C GLY A 254 21.65 1.92 -3.06
N LEU A 255 20.40 1.90 -2.58
CA LEU A 255 19.22 1.68 -3.44
C LEU A 255 18.98 2.84 -4.41
N LEU A 256 19.18 4.09 -3.97
CA LEU A 256 19.06 5.26 -4.83
C LEU A 256 20.10 5.21 -5.96
N ARG A 257 21.37 4.94 -5.64
CA ARG A 257 22.43 4.81 -6.65
C ARG A 257 22.14 3.68 -7.63
N PHE A 258 21.66 2.53 -7.13
CA PHE A 258 21.26 1.41 -7.97
C PHE A 258 20.18 1.85 -8.98
N LEU A 259 19.12 2.52 -8.53
CA LEU A 259 18.02 2.95 -9.40
C LEU A 259 18.46 4.01 -10.43
N LEU A 260 19.31 4.96 -10.04
CA LEU A 260 19.79 6.02 -10.92
C LEU A 260 20.84 5.55 -11.94
N ALA A 261 21.48 4.41 -11.68
CA ALA A 261 22.49 3.82 -12.55
C ALA A 261 21.94 2.72 -13.48
N LEU A 262 20.62 2.49 -13.50
CA LEU A 262 20.02 1.52 -14.40
C LEU A 262 20.20 1.95 -15.86
N ASP A 263 20.80 1.07 -16.66
CA ASP A 263 20.98 1.29 -18.09
C ASP A 263 19.64 1.42 -18.80
N LEU A 264 19.62 2.26 -19.86
CA LEU A 264 18.45 2.49 -20.71
C LEU A 264 17.23 3.07 -19.96
N ILE A 265 17.42 3.64 -18.77
CA ILE A 265 16.37 4.37 -18.05
C ILE A 265 16.64 5.86 -18.15
N ASP A 266 15.66 6.61 -18.65
CA ASP A 266 15.73 8.06 -18.79
C ASP A 266 15.10 8.78 -17.57
N ARG A 267 14.09 8.15 -16.95
CA ARG A 267 13.33 8.72 -15.83
C ARG A 267 13.07 7.69 -14.72
N VAL A 268 13.35 8.08 -13.48
CA VAL A 268 12.96 7.33 -12.27
C VAL A 268 11.90 8.13 -11.52
N VAL A 269 10.72 7.54 -11.35
CA VAL A 269 9.59 8.17 -10.66
C VAL A 269 9.36 7.49 -9.31
N PHE A 270 9.38 8.26 -8.23
CA PHE A 270 8.97 7.81 -6.90
C PHE A 270 7.61 8.43 -6.57
N TRP A 271 6.54 7.64 -6.48
CA TRP A 271 5.17 8.17 -6.36
C TRP A 271 4.78 8.73 -4.99
N SER A 272 5.47 8.35 -3.92
CA SER A 272 5.03 8.68 -2.56
C SER A 272 6.22 8.80 -1.60
N LEU A 273 7.17 9.68 -1.94
CA LEU A 273 8.23 10.02 -1.00
C LEU A 273 7.71 10.97 0.09
N PRO A 274 8.28 10.92 1.30
CA PRO A 274 8.08 11.97 2.30
C PRO A 274 8.45 13.37 1.76
N LEU A 275 7.84 14.42 2.33
CA LEU A 275 8.17 15.80 1.96
C LEU A 275 9.59 16.22 2.36
N ASP A 276 10.11 15.60 3.42
CA ASP A 276 11.45 15.74 3.98
C ASP A 276 12.38 14.61 3.53
N ASP A 277 12.06 13.92 2.44
CA ASP A 277 12.96 12.96 1.83
C ASP A 277 14.26 13.65 1.37
N PRO A 278 15.45 13.04 1.56
CA PRO A 278 16.73 13.71 1.32
C PRO A 278 17.18 13.79 -0.15
N LEU A 279 16.40 13.25 -1.10
CA LEU A 279 16.62 13.36 -2.55
C LEU A 279 16.22 14.74 -3.07
#